data_AF-A0A7R9Z8N3-F1
#
_entry.id   AF-A0A7R9Z8N3-F1
#
_cell.length_a   1.000
_cell.length_b   1.000
_cell.length_c   1.000
_cell.angle_alpha   90.00
_cell.angle_beta   90.00
_cell.angle_gamma   90.00
#
_symmetry.space_group_name_H-M   'P 1'
#
loop_
_entity.id
_entity.type
_entity.pdbx_description
1 polymer ?
#
loop_
_entity_poly.entity_id
_entity_poly.type
_entity_poly.pdbx_seq_one_letter_code
_entity_poly.pdbx_strand_id
1 'polypeptide(L)'
;VFDGGGGGGGGPSSSSGSNQFAGNRDDPEWQIRIRHKQQRLLLLHHSSKCPHEDGRCTVTAHCADMKRLWKHMARCTDNNCRVSHCFSSRSILSHYRKCKDPRCPACGPVRE
;
A
#
# COMPACT_ATOMS: atom_id res chain seq x y z
N VAL A 1 32.10 -17.58 49.79
CA VAL A 1 32.54 -16.26 49.30
C VAL A 1 32.51 -16.32 47.78
N PHE A 2 31.59 -15.60 47.15
CA PHE A 2 31.47 -15.59 45.69
C PHE A 2 32.18 -14.33 45.19
N ASP A 3 33.27 -14.54 44.44
CA ASP A 3 34.05 -13.50 43.78
C ASP A 3 33.38 -13.12 42.46
N GLY A 4 33.33 -11.82 42.17
CA GLY A 4 32.73 -11.27 40.97
C GLY A 4 33.76 -10.65 40.04
N GLY A 5 33.40 -10.56 38.75
CA GLY A 5 33.87 -9.48 37.87
C GLY A 5 34.45 -9.88 36.51
N GLY A 6 33.96 -9.21 35.47
CA GLY A 6 34.51 -9.16 34.10
C GLY A 6 33.61 -9.86 33.08
N GLY A 7 33.08 -9.26 32.01
CA GLY A 7 33.44 -8.04 31.27
C GLY A 7 33.47 -8.39 29.77
N GLY A 8 32.77 -7.60 28.93
CA GLY A 8 32.75 -7.72 27.46
C GLY A 8 31.36 -8.14 26.94
N GLY A 9 30.63 -7.37 26.15
CA GLY A 9 31.05 -6.50 25.05
C GLY A 9 30.68 -7.20 23.75
N GLY A 10 29.53 -6.85 23.16
CA GLY A 10 29.08 -7.44 21.89
C GLY A 10 27.59 -7.18 21.61
N GLY A 11 27.24 -5.93 21.33
CA GLY A 11 25.96 -5.64 20.69
C GLY A 11 25.93 -6.24 19.27
N PRO A 12 24.79 -6.75 18.78
CA PRO A 12 24.72 -7.23 17.40
C PRO A 12 24.91 -6.04 16.45
N SER A 13 26.03 -6.07 15.73
CA SER A 13 26.30 -5.17 14.62
C SER A 13 25.33 -5.44 13.48
N SER A 14 24.94 -4.34 12.86
CA SER A 14 23.95 -4.19 11.82
C SER A 14 24.25 -4.96 10.53
N SER A 15 23.27 -4.89 9.63
CA SER A 15 23.39 -4.95 8.17
C SER A 15 23.33 -6.33 7.50
N SER A 16 22.09 -6.73 7.20
CA SER A 16 21.81 -7.47 5.97
C SER A 16 20.69 -6.75 5.22
N GLY A 17 21.10 -5.91 4.27
CA GLY A 17 20.25 -5.46 3.17
C GLY A 17 19.92 -6.65 2.29
N SER A 18 18.99 -7.50 2.74
CA SER A 18 18.51 -8.65 1.99
C SER A 18 17.20 -8.28 1.32
N ASN A 19 17.26 -8.21 0.00
CA ASN A 19 16.19 -8.16 -0.99
C ASN A 19 14.94 -8.98 -0.53
N GLN A 20 14.00 -8.35 0.17
CA GLN A 20 12.84 -8.98 0.83
C GLN A 20 11.73 -9.45 -0.14
N PHE A 21 12.07 -9.71 -1.40
CA PHE A 21 11.11 -10.05 -2.45
C PHE A 21 10.97 -11.56 -2.70
N ALA A 22 11.97 -12.36 -2.33
CA ALA A 22 11.97 -13.80 -2.63
C ALA A 22 11.30 -14.67 -1.55
N GLY A 23 11.48 -14.34 -0.27
CA GLY A 23 10.95 -15.15 0.86
C GLY A 23 9.52 -14.82 1.29
N ASN A 24 8.83 -13.91 0.59
CA ASN A 24 7.57 -13.31 1.07
C ASN A 24 6.33 -13.77 0.28
N ARG A 25 6.49 -14.56 -0.80
CA ARG A 25 5.37 -14.89 -1.70
C ARG A 25 4.46 -16.00 -1.17
N ASP A 26 5.01 -16.87 -0.32
CA ASP A 26 4.28 -17.97 0.33
C ASP A 26 3.64 -17.54 1.65
N ASP A 27 4.01 -16.36 2.16
CA ASP A 27 3.44 -15.78 3.37
C ASP A 27 1.97 -15.37 3.14
N PRO A 28 1.01 -15.92 3.91
CA PRO A 28 -0.40 -15.59 3.74
C PRO A 28 -0.69 -14.11 4.04
N GLU A 29 0.06 -13.48 4.96
CA GLU A 29 -0.11 -12.06 5.27
C GLU A 29 0.35 -11.15 4.12
N TRP A 30 1.41 -11.53 3.41
CA TRP A 30 1.83 -10.85 2.20
C TRP A 30 0.76 -10.92 1.11
N GLN A 31 0.17 -12.09 0.90
CA GLN A 31 -0.92 -12.27 -0.08
C GLN A 31 -2.11 -11.35 0.24
N ILE A 32 -2.52 -11.26 1.52
CA ILE A 32 -3.58 -10.35 1.98
C ILE A 32 -3.22 -8.89 1.68
N ARG A 33 -1.99 -8.47 2.02
CA ARG A 33 -1.51 -7.10 1.75
C ARG A 33 -1.51 -6.76 0.27
N ILE A 34 -1.14 -7.70 -0.59
CA ILE A 34 -1.18 -7.53 -2.05
C ILE A 34 -2.63 -7.39 -2.54
N ARG A 35 -3.53 -8.26 -2.11
CA ARG A 35 -4.97 -8.18 -2.47
C ARG A 35 -5.59 -6.85 -2.05
N HIS A 36 -5.29 -6.37 -0.85
CA HIS A 36 -5.77 -5.07 -0.37
C HIS A 36 -5.28 -3.92 -1.26
N LYS A 37 -4.03 -3.97 -1.74
CA LYS A 37 -3.50 -2.99 -2.69
C LYS A 37 -4.21 -3.05 -4.05
N GLN A 38 -4.45 -4.25 -4.57
CA GLN A 38 -5.17 -4.46 -5.83
C GLN A 38 -6.60 -3.92 -5.75
N GLN A 39 -7.36 -4.34 -4.73
CA GLN A 39 -8.72 -3.85 -4.49
C GLN A 39 -8.75 -2.32 -4.37
N ARG A 40 -7.77 -1.74 -3.69
CA ARG A 40 -7.67 -0.28 -3.58
C ARG A 40 -7.48 0.40 -4.92
N LEU A 41 -6.58 -0.12 -5.76
CA LEU A 41 -6.35 0.42 -7.10
C LEU A 41 -7.59 0.28 -7.99
N LEU A 42 -8.28 -0.86 -7.96
CA LEU A 42 -9.52 -1.09 -8.70
C LEU A 42 -10.61 -0.09 -8.29
N LEU A 43 -10.82 0.11 -6.99
CA LEU A 43 -11.79 1.09 -6.48
C LEU A 43 -11.45 2.53 -6.90
N LEU A 44 -10.18 2.91 -6.82
CA LEU A 44 -9.71 4.24 -7.24
C LEU A 44 -9.91 4.45 -8.76
N HIS A 45 -9.55 3.44 -9.56
CA HIS A 45 -9.74 3.46 -11.01
C HIS A 45 -11.22 3.56 -11.40
N HIS A 46 -12.07 2.73 -10.77
CA HIS A 46 -13.51 2.79 -10.94
C HIS A 46 -14.05 4.17 -10.58
N SER A 47 -13.71 4.69 -9.41
CA SER A 47 -14.21 6.00 -8.92
C SER A 47 -13.84 7.16 -9.85
N SER A 48 -12.69 7.08 -10.52
CA SER A 48 -12.26 8.08 -11.51
C SER A 48 -13.08 8.08 -12.79
N LYS A 49 -13.62 6.93 -13.20
CA LYS A 49 -14.33 6.75 -14.49
C LYS A 49 -15.83 6.58 -14.32
N CYS A 50 -16.30 6.30 -13.10
CA CYS A 50 -17.69 5.98 -12.83
C CYS A 50 -18.58 7.19 -13.13
N PRO A 51 -19.52 7.10 -14.09
CA PRO A 51 -20.39 8.21 -14.49
C PRO A 51 -21.53 8.46 -13.49
N HIS A 52 -21.80 7.51 -12.60
CA HIS A 52 -22.87 7.62 -11.61
C HIS A 52 -22.58 8.71 -10.59
N GLU A 53 -23.60 9.47 -10.23
CA GLU A 53 -23.54 10.42 -9.13
C GLU A 53 -23.28 9.70 -7.80
N ASP A 54 -22.85 10.44 -6.76
CA ASP A 54 -22.62 9.85 -5.45
C ASP A 54 -23.84 9.08 -4.94
N GLY A 55 -23.60 7.91 -4.36
CA GLY A 55 -24.66 7.02 -3.86
C GLY A 55 -25.44 6.25 -4.93
N ARG A 56 -25.31 6.57 -6.23
CA ARG A 56 -26.04 5.87 -7.31
C ARG A 56 -25.26 4.76 -7.99
N CYS A 57 -24.03 4.49 -7.56
CA CYS A 57 -23.23 3.43 -8.14
C CYS A 57 -23.73 2.06 -7.64
N THR A 58 -24.18 1.21 -8.56
CA THR A 58 -24.64 -0.16 -8.27
C THR A 58 -23.49 -1.16 -8.09
N VAL A 59 -22.25 -0.79 -8.47
CA VAL A 59 -21.07 -1.66 -8.38
C VAL A 59 -20.55 -1.76 -6.96
N THR A 60 -20.51 -0.65 -6.23
CA THR A 60 -20.03 -0.63 -4.84
C THR A 60 -20.56 0.57 -4.07
N ALA A 61 -21.05 0.30 -2.86
CA ALA A 61 -21.48 1.34 -1.92
C ALA A 61 -20.35 2.33 -1.55
N HIS A 62 -19.09 1.86 -1.62
CA HIS A 62 -17.91 2.69 -1.32
C HIS A 62 -17.50 3.64 -2.45
N CYS A 63 -18.20 3.60 -3.60
CA CYS A 63 -17.86 4.43 -4.76
C CYS A 63 -17.94 5.92 -4.42
N ALA A 64 -18.93 6.34 -3.63
CA ALA A 64 -19.10 7.73 -3.26
C ALA A 64 -17.88 8.26 -2.47
N ASP A 65 -17.45 7.52 -1.45
CA ASP A 65 -16.30 7.88 -0.62
C ASP A 65 -14.99 7.83 -1.39
N MET A 66 -14.79 6.79 -2.21
CA MET A 66 -13.60 6.66 -3.04
C MET A 66 -13.53 7.75 -4.12
N LYS A 67 -14.67 8.22 -4.64
CA LYS A 67 -14.74 9.37 -5.57
C LYS A 67 -14.39 10.68 -4.88
N ARG A 68 -14.85 10.91 -3.64
CA ARG A 68 -14.45 12.08 -2.83
C ARG A 68 -12.95 12.03 -2.53
N LEU A 69 -12.43 10.88 -2.15
CA LEU A 69 -11.02 10.66 -1.90
C LEU A 69 -10.17 10.89 -3.16
N TRP A 70 -10.61 10.40 -4.33
CA TRP A 70 -9.92 10.63 -5.60
C TRP A 70 -9.80 12.12 -5.92
N LYS A 71 -10.89 12.89 -5.79
CA LYS A 71 -10.87 14.35 -5.96
C LYS A 71 -9.91 15.03 -4.98
N HIS A 72 -9.90 14.57 -3.73
CA HIS A 72 -8.96 15.09 -2.72
C HIS A 72 -7.50 14.80 -3.09
N MET A 73 -7.17 13.56 -3.45
CA MET A 73 -5.82 13.13 -3.82
C MET A 73 -5.25 13.87 -5.04
N ALA A 74 -6.12 14.33 -5.95
CA ALA A 74 -5.72 15.13 -7.10
C ALA A 74 -5.14 16.50 -6.72
N ARG A 75 -5.52 17.03 -5.54
CA ARG A 75 -5.08 18.34 -5.03
C ARG A 75 -4.19 18.23 -3.79
N CYS A 76 -4.25 17.11 -3.08
CA CYS A 76 -3.48 16.91 -1.86
C CYS A 76 -2.03 16.55 -2.21
N THR A 77 -1.09 17.36 -1.75
CA THR A 77 0.35 17.08 -1.80
C THR A 77 0.93 16.74 -0.43
N ASP A 78 0.18 17.01 0.65
CA ASP A 78 0.63 16.85 2.03
C ASP A 78 0.92 15.37 2.40
N ASN A 79 2.06 15.15 3.05
CA ASN A 79 2.49 13.82 3.48
C ASN A 79 1.89 13.41 4.83
N ASN A 80 1.41 14.36 5.63
CA ASN A 80 0.81 14.13 6.94
C ASN A 80 -0.72 14.31 6.91
N CYS A 81 -1.32 14.06 5.74
CA CYS A 81 -2.72 14.36 5.52
C CYS A 81 -3.58 13.48 6.44
N ARG A 82 -4.39 14.12 7.29
CA ARG A 82 -5.29 13.44 8.24
C ARG A 82 -6.54 12.85 7.60
N VAL A 83 -6.77 13.09 6.31
CA VAL A 83 -7.89 12.49 5.58
C VAL A 83 -7.69 10.98 5.52
N SER A 84 -8.70 10.24 5.98
CA SER A 84 -8.67 8.79 6.04
C SER A 84 -8.23 8.17 4.72
N HIS A 85 -7.20 7.34 4.81
CA HIS A 85 -6.62 6.62 3.69
C HIS A 85 -6.01 7.47 2.56
N CYS A 86 -5.89 8.79 2.70
CA CYS A 86 -5.26 9.65 1.68
C CYS A 86 -3.81 9.25 1.43
N PHE A 87 -2.99 9.25 2.48
CA PHE A 87 -1.57 8.92 2.38
C PHE A 87 -1.34 7.54 1.75
N SER A 88 -2.01 6.51 2.28
CA SER A 88 -1.89 5.13 1.78
C SER A 88 -2.32 5.00 0.32
N SER A 89 -3.43 5.63 -0.06
CA SER A 89 -3.95 5.62 -1.44
C SER A 89 -3.03 6.34 -2.42
N ARG A 90 -2.48 7.49 -2.03
CA ARG A 90 -1.52 8.24 -2.84
C ARG A 90 -0.24 7.44 -3.04
N SER A 91 0.23 6.76 -1.99
CA SER A 91 1.42 5.91 -2.07
C SER A 91 1.24 4.77 -3.08
N ILE A 92 0.15 4.00 -2.99
CA ILE A 92 -0.10 2.89 -3.93
C ILE A 92 -0.38 3.38 -5.36
N LEU A 93 -1.09 4.51 -5.52
CA LEU A 93 -1.34 5.09 -6.84
C LEU A 93 -0.05 5.64 -7.47
N SER A 94 0.83 6.27 -6.68
CA SER A 94 2.14 6.74 -7.13
C SER A 94 3.03 5.58 -7.57
N HIS A 95 3.05 4.50 -6.78
CA HIS A 95 3.72 3.26 -7.17
C HIS A 95 3.14 2.73 -8.49
N TYR A 96 1.82 2.60 -8.59
CA TYR A 96 1.16 2.14 -9.80
C TYR A 96 1.56 2.97 -11.01
N ARG A 97 1.50 4.31 -10.96
CA ARG A 97 1.86 5.19 -12.09
C ARG A 97 3.33 5.05 -12.54
N LYS A 98 4.25 4.78 -11.61
CA LYS A 98 5.70 4.65 -11.90
C LYS A 98 6.11 3.22 -12.24
N CYS A 99 5.39 2.23 -11.74
CA CYS A 99 5.68 0.84 -11.96
C CYS A 99 5.40 0.47 -13.42
N LYS A 100 6.38 -0.12 -14.10
CA LYS A 100 6.25 -0.67 -15.46
C LYS A 100 6.42 -2.19 -15.49
N ASP A 101 6.64 -2.78 -14.33
CA ASP A 101 6.93 -4.20 -14.20
C ASP A 101 5.63 -5.01 -14.28
N PRO A 102 5.44 -5.85 -15.31
CA PRO A 102 4.23 -6.66 -15.45
C PRO A 102 4.18 -7.81 -14.42
N ARG A 103 5.31 -8.17 -13.82
CA ARG A 103 5.41 -9.19 -12.77
C ARG A 103 5.15 -8.61 -11.38
N CYS A 104 4.82 -7.31 -11.29
CA CYS A 104 4.50 -6.65 -10.04
C CYS A 104 3.19 -7.24 -9.48
N PRO A 105 3.22 -7.91 -8.32
CA PRO A 105 2.05 -8.60 -7.79
C PRO A 105 0.89 -7.65 -7.42
N ALA A 106 1.19 -6.38 -7.14
CA ALA A 106 0.16 -5.37 -6.86
C ALA A 106 -0.37 -4.67 -8.13
N CYS A 107 0.46 -4.49 -9.16
CA CYS A 107 0.10 -3.69 -10.34
C CYS A 107 -0.32 -4.53 -11.55
N GLY A 108 0.28 -5.71 -11.74
CA GLY A 108 -0.01 -6.62 -12.87
C GLY A 108 -1.51 -6.87 -13.05
N PRO A 109 -2.22 -7.42 -12.04
CA PRO A 109 -3.63 -7.77 -12.17
C PRO A 109 -4.61 -6.60 -12.28
N VAL A 110 -4.13 -5.37 -12.18
CA VAL A 110 -4.96 -4.16 -12.38
C VAL A 110 -4.73 -3.54 -13.76
N ARG A 111 -3.64 -3.94 -14.45
CA ARG A 111 -3.28 -3.44 -15.79
C ARG A 111 -3.82 -4.29 -16.92
N GLU A 112 -4.14 -5.55 -16.63
CA GLU A 112 -4.79 -6.48 -17.56
C GLU A 112 -6.27 -6.12 -17.82
#